data_AF-T1BP19-F1
#
_entry.id   AF-T1BP19-F1
#
_cell.length_a   1.000
_cell.length_b   1.000
_cell.length_c   1.000
_cell.angle_alpha   90.00
_cell.angle_beta   90.00
_cell.angle_gamma   90.00
#
_symmetry.space_group_name_H-M   'P 1'
#
loop_
_entity.id
_entity.type
_entity.pdbx_description
1 polymer ?
#
loop_
_entity_poly.entity_id
_entity_poly.type
_entity_poly.pdbx_seq_one_letter_code
_entity_poly.pdbx_strand_id
1 'polypeptide(L)'
;THGHLDHCGAMAFLDPSIPVVASPTTVALLRAWQESGKSDLTSEVTYLAPRREVADSGGRLIETDRSAAKPGREFRTIGDAPTALVGLLDRSPYSGDRTRFEPGKVAPAPRRLGDGLRVDAYPVDHSVYGAMAFVLEADGGPVAYSGDLRFHGEKGPQTEAFVRALESRPPELLIVEGTRLTARDDVPHPAQISEDDVQRNCRARVEEYPDRLVVADFGPRNVERLRRFRRIALATGRQLVVTPKDAFLLHLLHASDPSIEVDLGPGGMRILREPTTRTL
;
A
#
# COMPACT_ATOMS: atom_id res chain seq x y z
N THR A 1 -2.79 -3.29 -8.92
CA THR A 1 -2.87 -4.54 -8.13
C THR A 1 -2.56 -4.29 -6.67
N HIS A 2 -1.47 -3.61 -6.33
CA HIS A 2 -1.14 -3.22 -4.96
C HIS A 2 -0.20 -2.01 -4.93
N GLY A 3 0.16 -1.52 -3.73
CA GLY A 3 0.93 -0.29 -3.53
C GLY A 3 2.45 -0.45 -3.42
N HIS A 4 3.07 -1.34 -4.19
CA HIS A 4 4.54 -1.33 -4.35
C HIS A 4 4.97 -0.42 -5.50
N LEU A 5 6.19 0.11 -5.43
CA LEU A 5 6.71 1.10 -6.38
C LEU A 5 6.87 0.56 -7.80
N ASP A 6 7.18 -0.70 -7.95
CA ASP A 6 7.24 -1.39 -9.24
C ASP A 6 5.86 -1.56 -9.89
N HIS A 7 4.77 -1.38 -9.13
CA HIS A 7 3.39 -1.41 -9.63
C HIS A 7 2.77 -0.01 -9.77
N CYS A 8 3.18 0.97 -8.95
CA CYS A 8 2.55 2.28 -8.88
C CYS A 8 3.48 3.48 -9.13
N GLY A 9 4.80 3.30 -9.13
CA GLY A 9 5.79 4.38 -9.17
C GLY A 9 5.82 5.16 -10.48
N ALA A 10 5.24 4.62 -11.55
CA ALA A 10 5.07 5.30 -12.82
C ALA A 10 3.73 6.06 -12.97
N MET A 11 2.86 6.03 -11.94
CA MET A 11 1.53 6.66 -12.04
C MET A 11 1.59 8.18 -12.27
N ALA A 12 2.68 8.84 -11.88
CA ALA A 12 2.88 10.27 -12.13
C ALA A 12 2.97 10.65 -13.61
N PHE A 13 3.25 9.67 -14.49
CA PHE A 13 3.27 9.85 -15.94
C PHE A 13 1.91 9.60 -16.60
N LEU A 14 0.93 9.06 -15.86
CA LEU A 14 -0.40 8.83 -16.38
C LEU A 14 -1.17 10.15 -16.45
N ASP A 15 -1.88 10.38 -17.55
CA ASP A 15 -2.77 11.52 -17.73
C ASP A 15 -3.68 11.67 -16.49
N PRO A 16 -3.69 12.83 -15.80
CA PRO A 16 -4.48 13.05 -14.59
C PRO A 16 -5.98 12.80 -14.76
N SER A 17 -6.52 12.93 -15.98
CA SER A 17 -7.94 12.71 -16.28
C SER A 17 -8.34 11.23 -16.26
N ILE A 18 -7.37 10.30 -16.30
CA ILE A 18 -7.64 8.86 -16.24
C ILE A 18 -7.84 8.45 -14.77
N PRO A 19 -9.01 7.93 -14.36
CA PRO A 19 -9.20 7.46 -12.99
C PRO A 19 -8.36 6.22 -12.68
N VAL A 20 -7.91 6.08 -11.43
CA VAL A 20 -7.12 4.94 -10.99
C VAL A 20 -8.00 3.95 -10.23
N VAL A 21 -7.99 2.68 -10.65
CA VAL A 21 -8.71 1.60 -9.96
C VAL A 21 -7.81 0.91 -8.95
N ALA A 22 -8.23 0.85 -7.68
CA ALA A 22 -7.47 0.21 -6.59
C ALA A 22 -8.38 -0.20 -5.43
N SER A 23 -7.92 -1.07 -4.53
CA SER A 23 -8.63 -1.29 -3.26
C SER A 23 -8.54 -0.04 -2.37
N PRO A 24 -9.52 0.25 -1.49
CA PRO A 24 -9.42 1.36 -0.52
C PRO A 24 -8.11 1.33 0.27
N THR A 25 -7.68 0.13 0.67
CA THR A 25 -6.44 -0.07 1.42
C THR A 25 -5.19 0.24 0.61
N THR A 26 -5.16 -0.06 -0.70
CA THR A 26 -4.07 0.39 -1.57
C THR A 26 -4.04 1.92 -1.66
N VAL A 27 -5.20 2.59 -1.81
CA VAL A 27 -5.25 4.06 -1.86
C VAL A 27 -4.71 4.68 -0.56
N ALA A 28 -5.10 4.12 0.60
CA ALA A 28 -4.58 4.53 1.89
C ALA A 28 -3.06 4.38 2.02
N LEU A 29 -2.51 3.24 1.57
CA LEU A 29 -1.09 2.97 1.56
C LEU A 29 -0.31 3.96 0.67
N LEU A 30 -0.83 4.23 -0.54
CA LEU A 30 -0.24 5.20 -1.47
C LEU A 30 -0.23 6.62 -0.87
N ARG A 31 -1.31 7.02 -0.20
CA ARG A 31 -1.40 8.32 0.47
C ARG A 31 -0.38 8.44 1.60
N ALA A 32 -0.31 7.42 2.44
CA ALA A 32 0.66 7.36 3.54
C ALA A 32 2.09 7.50 3.03
N TRP A 33 2.41 6.79 1.95
CA TRP A 33 3.73 6.82 1.34
C TRP A 33 4.06 8.19 0.74
N GLN A 34 3.15 8.78 -0.03
CA GLN A 34 3.42 10.06 -0.68
C GLN A 34 3.68 11.18 0.35
N GLU A 35 2.93 11.22 1.46
CA GLU A 35 3.10 12.27 2.48
C GLU A 35 4.29 12.04 3.43
N SER A 36 4.62 10.77 3.73
CA SER A 36 5.71 10.44 4.66
C SER A 36 7.04 10.14 3.96
N GLY A 37 7.02 10.00 2.64
CA GLY A 37 8.16 9.66 1.79
C GLY A 37 9.01 10.85 1.38
N LYS A 38 10.00 10.58 0.53
CA LYS A 38 10.73 11.62 -0.17
C LYS A 38 9.85 12.15 -1.30
N SER A 39 9.67 13.46 -1.37
CA SER A 39 8.96 14.09 -2.48
C SER A 39 9.81 14.01 -3.75
N ASP A 40 9.40 13.16 -4.68
CA ASP A 40 9.93 13.08 -6.04
C ASP A 40 8.80 12.75 -7.04
N LEU A 41 9.12 12.75 -8.33
CA LEU A 41 8.14 12.47 -9.39
C LEU A 41 7.46 11.11 -9.18
N THR A 42 8.19 10.07 -8.78
CA THR A 42 7.61 8.72 -8.63
C THR A 42 6.66 8.62 -7.44
N SER A 43 6.78 9.54 -6.47
CA SER A 43 5.87 9.66 -5.32
C SER A 43 4.53 10.33 -5.62
N GLU A 44 4.34 10.94 -6.80
CA GLU A 44 3.08 11.62 -7.17
C GLU A 44 1.98 10.63 -7.58
N VAL A 45 1.44 9.90 -6.60
CA VAL A 45 0.47 8.80 -6.81
C VAL A 45 -0.97 9.13 -6.39
N THR A 46 -1.17 9.91 -5.35
CA THR A 46 -2.49 10.30 -4.83
C THR A 46 -2.84 11.77 -5.05
N TYR A 47 -1.84 12.61 -5.24
CA TYR A 47 -1.99 14.00 -5.67
C TYR A 47 -0.79 14.41 -6.51
N LEU A 48 -0.99 15.39 -7.38
CA LEU A 48 -0.04 15.71 -8.44
C LEU A 48 0.51 17.11 -8.28
N ALA A 49 1.72 17.31 -8.80
CA ALA A 49 2.30 18.63 -8.98
C ALA A 49 2.23 19.01 -10.47
N PRO A 50 1.31 19.91 -10.88
CA PRO A 50 1.21 20.31 -12.27
C PRO A 50 2.53 20.85 -12.80
N ARG A 51 2.80 20.56 -14.07
CA ARG A 51 4.02 20.95 -14.76
C ARG A 51 3.69 21.93 -15.87
N ARG A 52 4.56 22.91 -16.07
CA ARG A 52 4.48 23.90 -17.14
C ARG A 52 5.78 23.92 -17.94
N GLU A 53 5.71 24.36 -19.18
CA GLU A 53 6.90 24.60 -19.99
C GLU A 53 7.72 25.74 -19.40
N VAL A 54 9.05 25.58 -19.39
CA VAL A 54 9.97 26.65 -19.01
C VAL A 54 10.08 27.63 -20.18
N ALA A 55 9.83 28.91 -19.90
CA ALA A 55 9.98 29.98 -20.88
C ALA A 55 11.37 29.95 -21.52
N ASP A 56 11.44 30.29 -22.80
CA ASP A 56 12.68 30.34 -23.59
C ASP A 56 13.44 29.01 -23.73
N SER A 57 12.85 27.88 -23.32
CA SER A 57 13.46 26.54 -23.48
C SER A 57 13.18 25.89 -24.85
N GLY A 58 12.27 26.46 -25.64
CA GLY A 58 11.84 25.92 -26.92
C GLY A 58 11.19 24.52 -26.81
N GLY A 59 10.33 24.31 -25.81
CA GLY A 59 9.62 23.05 -25.59
C GLY A 59 10.42 21.94 -24.92
N ARG A 60 11.68 22.17 -24.56
CA ARG A 60 12.59 21.10 -24.10
C ARG A 60 12.54 20.85 -22.61
N LEU A 61 12.13 21.85 -21.82
CA LEU A 61 12.16 21.80 -20.37
C LEU A 61 10.76 22.05 -19.81
N ILE A 62 10.40 21.22 -18.84
CA ILE A 62 9.22 21.42 -18.01
C ILE A 62 9.63 21.50 -16.54
N GLU A 63 8.91 22.30 -15.78
CA GLU A 63 9.12 22.46 -14.34
C GLU A 63 7.79 22.35 -13.59
N THR A 64 7.85 22.07 -12.29
CA THR A 64 6.67 22.14 -11.44
C THR A 64 6.15 23.57 -11.35
N ASP A 65 4.89 23.77 -11.70
CA ASP A 65 4.19 25.02 -11.45
C ASP A 65 3.86 25.13 -9.96
N ARG A 66 4.60 25.96 -9.24
CA ARG A 66 4.41 26.19 -7.79
C ARG A 66 3.18 27.04 -7.47
N SER A 67 2.64 27.75 -8.46
CA SER A 67 1.44 28.59 -8.30
C SER A 67 0.15 27.83 -8.60
N ALA A 68 0.22 26.76 -9.38
CA ALA A 68 -0.92 25.92 -9.71
C ALA A 68 -1.46 25.18 -8.47
N ALA A 69 -2.77 24.97 -8.46
CA ALA A 69 -3.43 24.07 -7.53
C ALA A 69 -2.82 22.66 -7.63
N LYS A 70 -2.89 21.91 -6.54
CA LYS A 70 -2.40 20.53 -6.43
C LYS A 70 -3.61 19.61 -6.48
N PRO A 71 -3.97 19.07 -7.66
CA PRO A 71 -5.11 18.19 -7.78
C PRO A 71 -4.79 16.82 -7.18
N GLY A 72 -5.74 16.28 -6.42
CA GLY A 72 -5.79 14.88 -6.05
C GLY A 72 -6.13 14.03 -7.27
N ARG A 73 -5.60 12.80 -7.30
CA ARG A 73 -5.93 11.81 -8.32
C ARG A 73 -7.35 11.28 -8.07
N GLU A 74 -8.15 11.14 -9.13
CA GLU A 74 -9.42 10.43 -9.02
C GLU A 74 -9.18 8.94 -8.80
N PHE A 75 -9.82 8.37 -7.78
CA PHE A 75 -9.79 6.95 -7.48
C PHE A 75 -11.16 6.30 -7.65
N ARG A 76 -11.15 5.12 -8.27
CA ARG A 76 -12.28 4.22 -8.42
C ARG A 76 -12.03 2.97 -7.58
N THR A 77 -12.60 2.90 -6.39
CA THR A 77 -12.26 1.85 -5.43
C THR A 77 -12.94 0.52 -5.71
N ILE A 78 -12.26 -0.59 -5.46
CA ILE A 78 -12.92 -1.91 -5.44
C ILE A 78 -13.82 -1.98 -4.21
N GLY A 79 -15.12 -1.83 -4.43
CA GLY A 79 -16.10 -1.59 -3.37
C GLY A 79 -16.12 -0.14 -2.90
N ASP A 80 -16.94 0.13 -1.89
CA ASP A 80 -17.05 1.47 -1.31
C ASP A 80 -15.84 1.78 -0.41
N ALA A 81 -15.28 2.98 -0.57
CA ALA A 81 -14.27 3.49 0.34
C ALA A 81 -14.93 3.94 1.65
N PRO A 82 -14.41 3.56 2.84
CA PRO A 82 -14.96 4.06 4.09
C PRO A 82 -14.88 5.59 4.19
N THR A 83 -15.90 6.22 4.76
CA THR A 83 -15.96 7.68 4.93
C THR A 83 -14.76 8.23 5.72
N ALA A 84 -14.23 7.45 6.67
CA ALA A 84 -13.03 7.82 7.42
C ALA A 84 -11.81 7.98 6.50
N LEU A 85 -11.62 7.08 5.53
CA LEU A 85 -10.55 7.20 4.53
C LEU A 85 -10.79 8.39 3.61
N VAL A 86 -12.00 8.55 3.07
CA VAL A 86 -12.34 9.67 2.17
C VAL A 86 -12.07 11.01 2.87
N GLY A 87 -12.51 11.16 4.13
CA GLY A 87 -12.27 12.36 4.92
C GLY A 87 -10.80 12.63 5.26
N LEU A 88 -9.91 11.64 5.16
CA LEU A 88 -8.46 11.85 5.23
C LEU A 88 -7.87 12.25 3.88
N LEU A 89 -8.35 11.67 2.78
CA LEU A 89 -7.91 12.01 1.42
C LEU A 89 -8.29 13.45 1.01
N ASP A 90 -9.42 13.94 1.52
CA ASP A 90 -9.90 15.32 1.30
C ASP A 90 -9.08 16.39 2.05
N ARG A 91 -8.27 15.98 3.04
CA ARG A 91 -7.43 16.92 3.77
C ARG A 91 -6.23 17.31 2.92
N SER A 92 -5.89 18.60 2.97
CA SER A 92 -4.65 19.10 2.37
C SER A 92 -3.45 18.42 3.03
N PRO A 93 -2.53 17.83 2.25
CA PRO A 93 -1.27 17.29 2.78
C PRO A 93 -0.26 18.41 3.12
N TYR A 94 -0.56 19.66 2.77
CA TYR A 94 0.34 20.80 2.94
C TYR A 94 0.08 21.55 4.23
N SER A 95 1.15 21.98 4.90
CA SER A 95 1.05 22.87 6.06
C SER A 95 0.65 24.28 5.63
N GLY A 96 -0.42 24.82 6.22
CA GLY A 96 -0.91 26.17 5.96
C GLY A 96 -1.83 26.28 4.74
N ASP A 97 -2.14 27.51 4.35
CA ASP A 97 -3.15 27.87 3.32
C ASP A 97 -2.53 28.28 1.97
N ARG A 98 -1.20 28.42 1.91
CA ARG A 98 -0.47 28.89 0.73
C ARG A 98 -0.56 27.96 -0.47
N THR A 99 -0.71 26.66 -0.24
CA THR A 99 -0.81 25.65 -1.30
C THR A 99 -2.26 25.25 -1.45
N ARG A 100 -2.86 25.59 -2.60
CA ARG A 100 -4.22 25.17 -2.92
C ARG A 100 -4.21 23.68 -3.25
N PHE A 101 -4.89 22.89 -2.43
CA PHE A 101 -5.13 21.46 -2.67
C PHE A 101 -6.58 21.27 -3.12
N GLU A 102 -6.77 20.49 -4.18
CA GLU A 102 -8.09 20.14 -4.71
C GLU A 102 -8.27 18.63 -4.57
N PRO A 103 -9.11 18.14 -3.64
CA PRO A 103 -9.29 16.71 -3.44
C PRO A 103 -9.73 15.99 -4.71
N GLY A 104 -9.11 14.82 -4.95
CA GLY A 104 -9.53 13.92 -6.02
C GLY A 104 -10.82 13.21 -5.64
N LYS A 105 -11.70 13.00 -6.61
CA LYS A 105 -12.94 12.25 -6.38
C LYS A 105 -12.63 10.81 -6.01
N VAL A 106 -13.32 10.29 -5.00
CA VAL A 106 -13.32 8.87 -4.65
C VAL A 106 -14.73 8.32 -4.85
N ALA A 107 -14.84 7.25 -5.63
CA ALA A 107 -16.11 6.58 -5.91
C ALA A 107 -15.87 5.08 -6.12
N PRO A 108 -16.88 4.20 -5.97
CA PRO A 108 -16.71 2.80 -6.32
C PRO A 108 -16.40 2.64 -7.83
N ALA A 109 -15.56 1.66 -8.14
CA ALA A 109 -15.28 1.25 -9.50
C ALA A 109 -16.51 0.61 -10.13
N PRO A 110 -16.81 0.92 -11.41
CA PRO A 110 -17.88 0.23 -12.10
C PRO A 110 -17.48 -1.24 -12.32
N ARG A 111 -18.46 -2.15 -12.30
CA ARG A 111 -18.23 -3.56 -12.64
C ARG A 111 -17.90 -3.79 -14.11
N ARG A 112 -18.14 -2.78 -14.97
CA ARG A 112 -17.83 -2.81 -16.40
C ARG A 112 -17.03 -1.57 -16.77
N LEU A 113 -15.98 -1.77 -17.56
CA LEU A 113 -15.20 -0.71 -18.19
C LEU A 113 -15.57 -0.63 -19.67
N GLY A 114 -15.99 0.55 -20.11
CA GLY A 114 -16.50 0.75 -21.48
C GLY A 114 -17.72 -0.12 -21.80
N ASP A 115 -17.83 -0.54 -23.05
CA ASP A 115 -19.03 -1.19 -23.58
C ASP A 115 -19.15 -2.70 -23.29
N GLY A 116 -18.13 -3.33 -22.69
CA GLY A 116 -18.16 -4.80 -22.55
C GLY A 116 -17.32 -5.42 -21.44
N LEU A 117 -16.21 -4.81 -21.05
CA LEU A 117 -15.21 -5.47 -20.20
C LEU A 117 -15.68 -5.53 -18.74
N ARG A 118 -16.26 -6.67 -18.32
CA ARG A 118 -16.58 -6.90 -16.90
C ARG A 118 -15.28 -7.19 -16.16
N VAL A 119 -15.11 -6.54 -15.01
CA VAL A 119 -13.93 -6.71 -14.15
C VAL A 119 -14.38 -7.22 -12.80
N ASP A 120 -13.90 -8.41 -12.44
CA ASP A 120 -13.98 -8.93 -11.09
C ASP A 120 -12.62 -8.81 -10.42
N ALA A 121 -12.60 -8.41 -9.16
CA ALA A 121 -11.38 -8.21 -8.39
C ALA A 121 -11.42 -9.11 -7.14
N TYR A 122 -10.31 -9.78 -6.88
CA TYR A 122 -10.17 -10.74 -5.79
C TYR A 122 -9.05 -10.27 -4.86
N PRO A 123 -9.30 -10.11 -3.55
CA PRO A 123 -8.21 -9.87 -2.63
C PRO A 123 -7.28 -11.08 -2.62
N VAL A 124 -5.97 -10.82 -2.59
CA VAL A 124 -4.94 -11.85 -2.49
C VAL A 124 -3.95 -11.47 -1.40
N ASP A 125 -3.27 -12.48 -0.84
CA ASP A 125 -2.18 -12.26 0.09
C ASP A 125 -0.94 -11.75 -0.64
N HIS A 126 -0.30 -10.75 -0.05
CA HIS A 126 1.01 -10.25 -0.44
C HIS A 126 1.69 -9.59 0.76
N SER A 127 2.91 -9.11 0.60
CA SER A 127 3.67 -8.43 1.67
C SER A 127 3.15 -7.03 2.02
N VAL A 128 2.17 -6.51 1.27
CA VAL A 128 1.43 -5.27 1.58
C VAL A 128 -0.07 -5.52 1.57
N TYR A 129 -0.77 -4.77 2.42
CA TYR A 129 -2.22 -4.84 2.51
C TYR A 129 -2.91 -4.27 1.27
N GLY A 130 -4.11 -4.79 0.98
CA GLY A 130 -4.94 -4.31 -0.12
C GLY A 130 -4.56 -4.87 -1.49
N ALA A 131 -3.71 -5.90 -1.56
CA ALA A 131 -3.36 -6.53 -2.82
C ALA A 131 -4.56 -7.24 -3.46
N MET A 132 -4.66 -7.10 -4.79
CA MET A 132 -5.77 -7.60 -5.59
C MET A 132 -5.25 -8.32 -6.84
N ALA A 133 -5.88 -9.46 -7.15
CA ALA A 133 -5.91 -10.06 -8.47
C ALA A 133 -7.16 -9.61 -9.24
N PHE A 134 -7.15 -9.72 -10.56
CA PHE A 134 -8.24 -9.31 -11.43
C PHE A 134 -8.60 -10.41 -12.43
N VAL A 135 -9.89 -10.56 -12.71
CA VAL A 135 -10.41 -11.37 -13.81
C VAL A 135 -11.21 -10.44 -14.71
N LEU A 136 -10.76 -10.30 -15.95
CA LEU A 136 -11.41 -9.49 -16.98
C LEU A 136 -12.15 -10.40 -17.94
N GLU A 137 -13.39 -10.06 -18.21
CA GLU A 137 -14.27 -10.86 -19.03
C GLU A 137 -14.41 -10.19 -20.39
N ALA A 138 -13.75 -10.80 -21.37
CA ALA A 138 -13.72 -10.38 -22.76
C ALA A 138 -14.48 -11.36 -23.65
N ASP A 139 -14.76 -10.96 -24.88
CA ASP A 139 -15.52 -11.77 -25.85
C ASP A 139 -14.85 -13.13 -26.15
N GLY A 140 -13.53 -13.22 -25.98
CA GLY A 140 -12.75 -14.45 -26.13
C GLY A 140 -12.68 -15.33 -24.88
N GLY A 141 -13.32 -14.95 -23.77
CA GLY A 141 -13.29 -15.64 -22.48
C GLY A 141 -12.54 -14.88 -21.37
N PRO A 142 -12.48 -15.44 -20.14
CA PRO A 142 -11.89 -14.74 -19.00
C PRO A 142 -10.36 -14.65 -19.10
N VAL A 143 -9.80 -13.48 -18.81
CA VAL A 143 -8.36 -13.24 -18.65
C VAL A 143 -8.09 -12.93 -17.19
N ALA A 144 -7.28 -13.76 -16.53
CA ALA A 144 -6.89 -13.56 -15.14
C ALA A 144 -5.50 -12.91 -15.06
N TYR A 145 -5.35 -11.89 -14.22
CA TYR A 145 -4.08 -11.30 -13.83
C TYR A 145 -3.92 -11.39 -12.31
N SER A 146 -2.93 -12.14 -11.84
CA SER A 146 -2.73 -12.37 -10.41
C SER A 146 -2.24 -11.11 -9.67
N GLY A 147 -1.56 -10.20 -10.36
CA GLY A 147 -0.60 -9.32 -9.70
C GLY A 147 0.48 -10.14 -9.00
N ASP A 148 1.06 -9.62 -7.92
CA ASP A 148 1.93 -10.40 -7.06
C ASP A 148 1.09 -11.07 -5.98
N LEU A 149 1.42 -12.32 -5.64
CA LEU A 149 0.70 -13.05 -4.60
C LEU A 149 1.60 -13.99 -3.80
N ARG A 150 1.14 -14.38 -2.63
CA ARG A 150 1.71 -15.45 -1.82
C ARG A 150 0.60 -16.27 -1.18
N PHE A 151 0.96 -17.34 -0.47
CA PHE A 151 0.00 -18.22 0.22
C PHE A 151 0.27 -18.34 1.73
N HIS A 152 1.36 -17.74 2.22
CA HIS A 152 1.94 -18.05 3.53
C HIS A 152 1.93 -16.86 4.51
N GLY A 153 1.18 -15.79 4.22
CA GLY A 153 0.90 -14.69 5.13
C GLY A 153 -0.51 -14.75 5.72
N GLU A 154 -0.87 -13.74 6.52
CA GLU A 154 -2.17 -13.67 7.21
C GLU A 154 -3.38 -13.77 6.25
N LYS A 155 -3.22 -13.33 5.00
CA LYS A 155 -4.29 -13.30 4.01
C LYS A 155 -4.29 -14.51 3.06
N GLY A 156 -3.44 -15.52 3.29
CA GLY A 156 -3.33 -16.71 2.43
C GLY A 156 -4.66 -17.34 1.98
N PRO A 157 -5.67 -17.49 2.87
CA PRO A 157 -6.99 -17.98 2.50
C PRO A 157 -7.72 -17.17 1.41
N GLN A 158 -7.38 -15.88 1.24
CA GLN A 158 -7.91 -15.03 0.17
C GLN A 158 -7.31 -15.42 -1.18
N THR A 159 -6.00 -15.68 -1.23
CA THR A 159 -5.34 -16.23 -2.44
C THR A 159 -5.94 -17.58 -2.81
N GLU A 160 -6.17 -18.48 -1.84
CA GLU A 160 -6.84 -19.75 -2.13
C GLU A 160 -8.27 -19.56 -2.65
N ALA A 161 -9.01 -18.57 -2.15
CA ALA A 161 -10.34 -18.26 -2.64
C ALA A 161 -10.31 -17.76 -4.09
N PHE A 162 -9.30 -16.96 -4.46
CA PHE A 162 -9.05 -16.59 -5.85
C PHE A 162 -8.76 -17.81 -6.72
N VAL A 163 -7.90 -18.74 -6.28
CA VAL A 163 -7.62 -19.98 -7.01
C VAL A 163 -8.89 -20.80 -7.22
N ARG A 164 -9.69 -21.03 -6.17
CA ARG A 164 -10.98 -21.75 -6.28
C ARG A 164 -11.96 -21.06 -7.24
N ALA A 165 -11.95 -19.72 -7.30
CA ALA A 165 -12.77 -19.01 -8.27
C ALA A 165 -12.32 -19.29 -9.72
N LEU A 166 -11.00 -19.33 -9.97
CA LEU A 166 -10.45 -19.70 -11.27
C LEU A 166 -10.71 -21.18 -11.62
N GLU A 167 -10.67 -22.10 -10.67
CA GLU A 167 -11.02 -23.50 -10.91
C GLU A 167 -12.50 -23.67 -11.30
N SER A 168 -13.39 -22.90 -10.68
CA SER A 168 -14.82 -22.93 -10.98
C SER A 168 -15.15 -22.34 -12.35
N ARG A 169 -14.29 -21.45 -12.84
CA ARG A 169 -14.41 -20.80 -14.15
C ARG A 169 -13.01 -20.52 -14.72
N PRO A 170 -12.40 -21.52 -15.37
CA PRO A 170 -11.04 -21.40 -15.88
C PRO A 170 -10.87 -20.21 -16.83
N PRO A 171 -9.80 -19.41 -16.66
CA PRO A 171 -9.48 -18.36 -17.61
C PRO A 171 -8.87 -18.96 -18.89
N GLU A 172 -9.12 -18.30 -20.01
CA GLU A 172 -8.47 -18.60 -21.29
C GLU A 172 -7.00 -18.15 -21.28
N LEU A 173 -6.70 -17.08 -20.54
CA LEU A 173 -5.34 -16.60 -20.33
C LEU A 173 -5.12 -16.27 -18.86
N LEU A 174 -4.09 -16.88 -18.27
CA LEU A 174 -3.58 -16.53 -16.95
C LEU A 174 -2.24 -15.80 -17.09
N ILE A 175 -2.21 -14.53 -16.71
CA ILE A 175 -0.99 -13.75 -16.51
C ILE A 175 -0.66 -13.83 -15.03
N VAL A 176 0.38 -14.58 -14.69
CA VAL A 176 0.78 -14.83 -13.30
C VAL A 176 2.18 -14.34 -13.04
N GLU A 177 2.43 -13.84 -11.83
CA GLU A 177 3.77 -13.50 -11.39
C GLU A 177 4.69 -14.74 -11.36
N GLY A 178 5.98 -14.51 -11.51
CA GLY A 178 6.98 -15.58 -11.65
C GLY A 178 8.23 -15.35 -10.81
N THR A 179 8.15 -14.56 -9.74
CA THR A 179 9.31 -14.02 -9.01
C THR A 179 10.19 -15.12 -8.40
N ARG A 180 9.60 -16.29 -8.13
CA ARG A 180 10.28 -17.45 -7.54
C ARG A 180 10.45 -18.65 -8.50
N LEU A 181 10.19 -18.47 -9.80
CA LEU A 181 10.34 -19.55 -10.81
C LEU A 181 11.80 -20.02 -10.99
N THR A 182 12.78 -19.23 -10.54
CA THR A 182 14.21 -19.58 -10.63
C THR A 182 14.71 -20.41 -9.46
N ALA A 183 13.86 -20.68 -8.47
CA ALA A 183 14.21 -21.61 -7.41
C ALA A 183 14.28 -23.02 -8.01
N ARG A 184 15.47 -23.59 -7.93
CA ARG A 184 15.81 -24.91 -8.47
C ARG A 184 15.03 -26.02 -7.77
N ASP A 185 14.32 -26.85 -8.53
CA ASP A 185 13.57 -28.01 -8.03
C ASP A 185 14.47 -29.03 -7.29
N ASP A 186 15.77 -29.06 -7.62
CA ASP A 186 16.78 -29.96 -7.05
C ASP A 186 17.38 -29.47 -5.72
N VAL A 187 17.12 -28.23 -5.32
CA VAL A 187 17.55 -27.69 -4.03
C VAL A 187 16.35 -27.79 -3.08
N PRO A 188 16.47 -28.49 -1.92
CA PRO A 188 15.42 -28.46 -0.92
C PRO A 188 15.08 -27.00 -0.62
N HIS A 189 13.85 -26.60 -0.96
CA HIS A 189 13.40 -25.27 -0.58
C HIS A 189 13.62 -25.14 0.92
N PRO A 190 14.41 -24.16 1.40
CA PRO A 190 14.45 -23.90 2.82
C PRO A 190 12.99 -23.73 3.26
N ALA A 191 12.60 -24.45 4.32
CA ALA A 191 11.22 -24.43 4.80
C ALA A 191 10.74 -22.97 4.79
N GLN A 192 9.62 -22.70 4.11
CA GLN A 192 9.09 -21.34 4.05
C GLN A 192 8.89 -20.87 5.48
N ILE A 193 9.73 -19.93 5.92
CA ILE A 193 9.62 -19.35 7.25
C ILE A 193 8.30 -18.58 7.26
N SER A 194 7.33 -19.11 7.99
CA SER A 194 6.05 -18.43 8.16
C SER A 194 6.24 -17.16 8.98
N GLU A 195 5.32 -16.22 8.87
CA GLU A 195 5.36 -15.02 9.71
C GLU A 195 5.15 -15.37 11.21
N ASP A 196 4.57 -16.54 11.51
CA ASP A 196 4.51 -17.10 12.87
C ASP A 196 5.88 -17.58 13.36
N ASP A 197 6.68 -18.21 12.49
CA ASP A 197 8.07 -18.56 12.80
C ASP A 197 8.91 -17.30 13.04
N VAL A 198 8.72 -16.26 12.23
CA VAL A 198 9.36 -14.94 12.44
C VAL A 198 9.00 -14.41 13.83
N GLN A 199 7.71 -14.39 14.20
CA GLN A 199 7.29 -13.91 15.51
C GLN A 199 7.93 -14.71 16.65
N ARG A 200 7.94 -16.04 16.57
CA ARG A 200 8.54 -16.92 17.59
C ARG A 200 10.04 -16.65 17.75
N ASN A 201 10.77 -16.59 16.63
CA ASN A 201 12.22 -16.37 16.63
C ASN A 201 12.58 -14.96 17.15
N CYS A 202 11.84 -13.94 16.73
CA CYS A 202 12.03 -12.58 17.23
C CYS A 202 11.71 -12.46 18.72
N ARG A 203 10.66 -13.12 19.21
CA ARG A 203 10.31 -13.14 20.63
C ARG A 203 11.43 -13.74 21.47
N ALA A 204 11.93 -14.91 21.10
CA ALA A 204 13.03 -15.57 21.80
C ALA A 204 14.25 -14.63 21.92
N ARG A 205 14.59 -13.94 20.83
CA ARG A 205 15.69 -12.96 20.84
C ARG A 205 15.41 -11.76 21.75
N VAL A 206 14.18 -11.27 21.82
CA VAL A 206 13.80 -10.14 22.69
C VAL A 206 13.89 -10.52 24.17
N GLU A 207 13.55 -11.77 24.51
CA GLU A 207 13.60 -12.33 25.86
C GLU A 207 15.05 -12.54 26.36
N GLU A 208 16.02 -12.78 25.46
CA GLU A 208 17.45 -12.87 25.81
C GLU A 208 18.05 -11.55 26.35
N TYR A 209 17.42 -10.39 26.09
CA TYR A 209 18.00 -9.08 26.37
C TYR A 209 17.11 -8.16 27.23
N PRO A 210 16.59 -8.60 28.40
CA PRO A 210 15.53 -7.91 29.15
C PRO A 210 15.77 -6.40 29.38
N ASP A 211 17.00 -6.00 29.67
CA ASP A 211 17.37 -4.61 30.03
C ASP A 211 18.06 -3.82 28.90
N ARG A 212 17.97 -4.28 27.65
CA ARG A 212 18.54 -3.59 26.49
C ARG A 212 17.47 -3.05 25.56
N LEU A 213 17.84 -2.01 24.82
CA LEU A 213 17.09 -1.55 23.66
C LEU A 213 17.13 -2.64 22.59
N VAL A 214 15.96 -2.99 22.06
CA VAL A 214 15.83 -3.86 20.90
C VAL A 214 15.37 -3.00 19.73
N VAL A 215 16.14 -3.04 18.64
CA VAL A 215 15.79 -2.40 17.38
C VAL A 215 15.47 -3.48 16.37
N ALA A 216 14.30 -3.39 15.76
CA ALA A 216 13.87 -4.29 14.70
C ALA A 216 13.78 -3.50 13.40
N ASP A 217 14.45 -4.00 12.36
CA ASP A 217 14.37 -3.45 11.01
C ASP A 217 13.76 -4.50 10.07
N PHE A 218 12.80 -4.06 9.27
CA PHE A 218 12.12 -4.86 8.27
C PHE A 218 11.51 -3.94 7.22
N GLY A 219 11.13 -4.48 6.07
CA GLY A 219 10.62 -3.69 4.95
C GLY A 219 9.54 -2.69 5.41
N PRO A 220 9.63 -1.41 5.01
CA PRO A 220 8.87 -0.27 5.58
C PRO A 220 7.36 -0.28 5.30
N ARG A 221 6.82 -1.41 4.85
CA ARG A 221 5.42 -1.62 4.47
C ARG A 221 4.85 -2.94 5.01
N ASN A 222 5.65 -3.72 5.75
CA ASN A 222 5.20 -4.97 6.33
C ASN A 222 4.48 -4.71 7.66
N VAL A 223 3.21 -4.34 7.54
CA VAL A 223 2.32 -4.05 8.68
C VAL A 223 2.05 -5.33 9.49
N GLU A 224 2.09 -6.51 8.86
CA GLU A 224 2.00 -7.79 9.55
C GLU A 224 3.14 -7.92 10.58
N ARG A 225 4.39 -7.63 10.18
CA ARG A 225 5.55 -7.63 11.10
C ARG A 225 5.42 -6.59 12.20
N LEU A 226 4.96 -5.38 11.88
CA LEU A 226 4.73 -4.36 12.90
C LEU A 226 3.74 -4.86 13.97
N ARG A 227 2.61 -5.44 13.57
CA ARG A 227 1.62 -6.02 14.50
C ARG A 227 2.21 -7.18 15.31
N ARG A 228 3.07 -8.01 14.71
CA ARG A 228 3.77 -9.08 15.43
C ARG A 228 4.73 -8.53 16.47
N PHE A 229 5.53 -7.51 16.15
CA PHE A 229 6.37 -6.82 17.13
C PHE A 229 5.55 -6.16 18.23
N ARG A 230 4.33 -5.71 17.95
CA ARG A 230 3.43 -5.24 18.99
C ARG A 230 3.01 -6.35 19.96
N ARG A 231 2.64 -7.53 19.45
CA ARG A 231 2.33 -8.71 20.27
C ARG A 231 3.53 -9.14 21.11
N ILE A 232 4.73 -9.14 20.53
CA ILE A 232 5.98 -9.46 21.24
C ILE A 232 6.19 -8.46 22.38
N ALA A 233 6.11 -7.16 22.10
CA ALA A 233 6.31 -6.13 23.12
C ALA A 233 5.35 -6.32 24.31
N LEU A 234 4.05 -6.53 24.05
CA LEU A 234 3.06 -6.81 25.08
C LEU A 234 3.39 -8.09 25.88
N ALA A 235 3.74 -9.18 25.20
CA ALA A 235 4.06 -10.46 25.83
C ALA A 235 5.33 -10.41 26.70
N THR A 236 6.26 -9.49 26.41
CA THR A 236 7.53 -9.32 27.15
C THR A 236 7.52 -8.13 28.10
N GLY A 237 6.36 -7.50 28.35
CA GLY A 237 6.26 -6.31 29.22
C GLY A 237 7.00 -5.06 28.70
N ARG A 238 7.28 -5.01 27.39
CA ARG A 238 7.98 -3.90 26.72
C ARG A 238 7.00 -2.95 26.06
N GLN A 239 7.47 -1.74 25.77
CA GLN A 239 6.74 -0.76 24.97
C GLN A 239 7.27 -0.74 23.54
N LEU A 240 6.37 -0.89 22.57
CA LEU A 240 6.71 -0.70 21.16
C LEU A 240 6.76 0.82 20.87
N VAL A 241 7.88 1.25 20.30
CA VAL A 241 8.07 2.61 19.77
C VAL A 241 8.11 2.52 18.26
N VAL A 242 7.29 3.33 17.57
CA VAL A 242 7.22 3.40 16.10
C VAL A 242 7.61 4.79 15.61
N THR A 243 7.97 4.94 14.34
CA THR A 243 8.24 6.26 13.77
C THR A 243 6.94 7.03 13.51
N PRO A 244 6.97 8.36 13.32
CA PRO A 244 5.81 9.11 12.88
C PRO A 244 5.24 8.60 11.54
N LYS A 245 6.11 8.08 10.66
CA LYS A 245 5.72 7.49 9.37
C LYS A 245 4.91 6.22 9.54
N ASP A 246 5.36 5.33 10.42
CA ASP A 246 4.64 4.09 10.74
C ASP A 246 3.27 4.39 11.38
N ALA A 247 3.22 5.33 12.32
CA ALA A 247 1.98 5.74 12.97
C ALA A 247 0.98 6.33 11.96
N PHE A 248 1.46 7.16 11.03
CA PHE A 248 0.63 7.73 9.97
C PHE A 248 0.13 6.67 8.98
N LEU A 249 0.99 5.73 8.57
CA LEU A 249 0.62 4.59 7.73
C LEU A 249 -0.49 3.77 8.39
N LEU A 250 -0.30 3.40 9.66
CA LEU A 250 -1.30 2.65 10.42
C LEU A 250 -2.62 3.41 10.52
N HIS A 251 -2.59 4.71 10.79
CA HIS A 251 -3.79 5.55 10.86
C HIS A 251 -4.61 5.51 9.55
N LEU A 252 -3.95 5.65 8.40
CA LEU A 252 -4.61 5.58 7.09
C LEU A 252 -5.13 4.17 6.77
N LEU A 253 -4.35 3.13 7.09
CA LEU A 253 -4.79 1.74 6.87
C LEU A 253 -6.01 1.39 7.71
N HIS A 254 -6.03 1.78 8.99
CA HIS A 254 -7.20 1.60 9.85
C HIS A 254 -8.44 2.33 9.32
N ALA A 255 -8.25 3.55 8.80
CA ALA A 255 -9.34 4.29 8.17
C ALA A 255 -9.88 3.59 6.90
N SER A 256 -9.05 2.79 6.21
CA SER A 256 -9.44 1.99 5.05
C SER A 256 -10.06 0.64 5.39
N ASP A 257 -9.66 0.05 6.50
CA ASP A 257 -10.11 -1.26 6.98
C ASP A 257 -9.97 -1.27 8.52
N PRO A 258 -11.08 -1.11 9.27
CA PRO A 258 -11.05 -1.09 10.74
C PRO A 258 -10.55 -2.38 11.39
N SER A 259 -10.49 -3.50 10.65
CA SER A 259 -9.89 -4.75 11.15
C SER A 259 -8.37 -4.67 11.30
N ILE A 260 -7.74 -3.69 10.65
CA ILE A 260 -6.34 -3.34 10.86
C ILE A 260 -6.28 -2.54 12.17
N GLU A 261 -6.10 -3.25 13.27
CA GLU A 261 -6.04 -2.65 14.60
C GLU A 261 -4.87 -1.66 14.72
N VAL A 262 -5.18 -0.48 15.27
CA VAL A 262 -4.20 0.53 15.63
C VAL A 262 -4.39 0.91 17.06
N ASP A 263 -3.30 0.86 17.81
CA ASP A 263 -3.30 1.26 19.20
C ASP A 263 -2.27 2.36 19.39
N LEU A 264 -2.65 3.52 18.86
CA LEU A 264 -1.93 4.79 18.94
C LEU A 264 -2.53 5.71 20.03
N GLY A 265 -3.50 5.22 20.80
CA GLY A 265 -4.14 5.95 21.89
C GLY A 265 -3.28 5.98 23.17
N PRO A 266 -3.71 6.71 24.21
CA PRO A 266 -3.03 6.73 25.50
C PRO A 266 -2.84 5.31 26.06
N GLY A 267 -1.60 4.93 26.37
CA GLY A 267 -1.24 3.58 26.85
C GLY A 267 -0.87 2.59 25.74
N GLY A 268 -1.04 2.98 24.47
CA GLY A 268 -0.67 2.17 23.30
C GLY A 268 0.79 2.28 22.87
N MET A 269 1.02 2.14 21.56
CA MET A 269 2.33 2.35 20.93
C MET A 269 2.81 3.79 21.15
N ARG A 270 4.10 3.95 21.42
CA ARG A 270 4.73 5.26 21.50
C ARG A 270 5.21 5.69 20.12
N ILE A 271 5.10 6.98 19.81
CA ILE A 271 5.62 7.55 18.57
C ILE A 271 6.94 8.25 18.90
N LEU A 272 8.01 7.87 18.21
CA LEU A 272 9.30 8.53 18.32
C LEU A 272 9.19 9.97 17.81
N ARG A 273 9.46 10.94 18.69
CA ARG A 273 9.68 12.31 18.27
C ARG A 273 11.11 12.44 17.78
N GLU A 274 11.29 12.63 16.47
CA GLU A 274 12.61 12.87 15.90
C GLU A 274 13.24 14.12 16.54
N PRO A 275 14.54 14.08 16.88
CA PRO A 275 15.24 15.27 17.33
C PRO A 275 15.21 16.32 16.21
N THR A 276 14.60 17.47 16.45
CA THR A 276 14.80 18.61 15.56
C THR A 276 16.28 19.00 15.65
N THR A 277 17.01 18.88 14.54
CA THR A 277 18.35 19.47 14.36
C THR A 277 18.24 21.00 14.44
N ARG A 278 18.06 21.51 15.66
CA ARG A 278 18.14 22.90 16.06
C ARG A 278 18.68 22.92 17.47
N THR A 279 19.96 22.56 17.62
CA THR A 279 20.97 23.10 18.56
C THR A 279 22.08 22.07 18.78
N LEU A 280 23.23 22.33 18.15
CA LEU A 280 24.54 22.26 18.78
C LEU A 280 25.24 23.59 18.47
#